data_AF-A0A0B2A2R3-F1
#
_entry.id   AF-A0A0B2A2R3-F1
#
_cell.length_a   1.000
_cell.length_b   1.000
_cell.length_c   1.000
_cell.angle_alpha   90.00
_cell.angle_beta   90.00
_cell.angle_gamma   90.00
#
_symmetry.space_group_name_H-M   'P 1'
#
loop_
_entity.id
_entity.type
_entity.pdbx_description
1 polymer ?
#
loop_
_entity_poly.entity_id
_entity_poly.type
_entity_poly.pdbx_seq_one_letter_code
_entity_poly.pdbx_strand_id
1 'polypeptide(L)'
;MKTFDGVWLPQGPPTLPDLLTLAPGLFPLLPLVASVLAAAYAAGATRLWMQRRRWPVWRSACFLLGCLALAATTGLGLESYGYALLSVFMFQQLTLMMLIPPLLVLGSPGTLLLRATPHRGLGRAVLRAAHGGLRSRAARWVLSPWFALPLSLAAYYGLYLAGLADRILTTTAGHIALEVAFLTAGILFTIPVLTSDPVPVRLTHAGRAVDIFAEAALHVFFGVLLMMATTVLVDAFSAPTIALGLDPIADQRLAGGLAWSYGEAPTLLVLLYVMHRWFRDDTARAAAAGRYADAHGDPELDAYNAYLTRLGQTDT
;
A
#
# COMPACT_ATOMS: atom_id res chain seq x y z
N MET A 1 -3.23 -36.75 6.84
CA MET A 1 -3.15 -35.33 7.27
C MET A 1 -1.80 -34.80 6.83
N LYS A 2 -1.77 -33.85 5.88
CA LYS A 2 -0.52 -33.21 5.45
C LYS A 2 -0.40 -31.87 6.19
N THR A 3 0.71 -31.69 6.87
CA THR A 3 1.09 -30.44 7.52
C THR A 3 2.25 -29.84 6.75
N PHE A 4 2.14 -28.57 6.34
CA PHE A 4 3.27 -27.82 5.82
C PHE A 4 3.98 -27.15 6.99
N ASP A 5 5.10 -27.71 7.44
CA ASP A 5 5.93 -27.11 8.51
C ASP A 5 5.10 -26.69 9.75
N GLY A 6 4.16 -27.56 10.18
CA GLY A 6 3.25 -27.35 11.31
C GLY A 6 1.94 -26.63 10.99
N VAL A 7 1.76 -26.09 9.78
CA VAL A 7 0.52 -25.45 9.31
C VAL A 7 -0.43 -26.49 8.69
N TRP A 8 -1.72 -26.35 8.97
CA TRP A 8 -2.76 -27.21 8.40
C TRP A 8 -3.01 -26.88 6.94
N LEU A 9 -2.86 -27.87 6.06
CA LEU A 9 -3.20 -27.74 4.64
C LEU A 9 -4.65 -28.20 4.38
N PRO A 10 -5.40 -27.46 3.55
CA PRO A 10 -6.74 -27.87 3.14
C PRO A 10 -6.71 -29.21 2.40
N GLN A 11 -7.80 -29.96 2.49
CA GLN A 11 -7.92 -31.32 1.92
C GLN A 11 -8.82 -31.37 0.67
N GLY A 12 -9.37 -30.24 0.24
CA GLY A 12 -10.28 -30.14 -0.90
C GLY A 12 -10.18 -28.75 -1.58
N PRO A 13 -10.81 -28.59 -2.74
CA PRO A 13 -10.77 -27.33 -3.49
C PRO A 13 -11.38 -26.18 -2.68
N PRO A 14 -10.92 -24.93 -2.91
CA PRO A 14 -11.34 -23.78 -2.12
C PRO A 14 -12.84 -23.51 -2.29
N THR A 15 -13.57 -23.48 -1.17
CA THR A 15 -14.93 -22.95 -1.12
C THR A 15 -14.96 -21.63 -0.34
N LEU A 16 -15.91 -20.74 -0.65
CA LEU A 16 -16.08 -19.47 0.09
C LEU A 16 -16.15 -19.64 1.62
N PRO A 17 -16.94 -20.58 2.18
CA PRO A 17 -16.94 -20.77 3.63
C PRO A 17 -15.57 -21.23 4.15
N ASP A 18 -14.85 -22.10 3.43
CA ASP A 18 -13.52 -22.56 3.87
C ASP A 18 -12.51 -21.41 3.92
N LEU A 19 -12.53 -20.52 2.93
CA LEU A 19 -11.67 -19.33 2.90
C LEU A 19 -11.94 -18.36 4.06
N LEU A 20 -13.19 -18.33 4.56
CA LEU A 20 -13.63 -17.43 5.64
C LEU A 20 -13.61 -18.09 7.02
N THR A 21 -13.36 -19.39 7.11
CA THR A 21 -13.20 -20.06 8.41
C THR A 21 -11.95 -19.57 9.12
N LEU A 22 -11.97 -19.54 10.46
CA LEU A 22 -10.78 -19.18 11.23
C LEU A 22 -9.75 -20.31 11.07
N ALA A 23 -8.58 -20.01 10.51
CA ALA A 23 -7.54 -21.01 10.33
C ALA A 23 -6.92 -21.36 11.69
N PRO A 24 -6.81 -22.64 12.07
CA PRO A 24 -6.04 -23.06 13.23
C PRO A 24 -4.54 -22.99 12.89
N GLY A 25 -4.00 -21.77 12.82
CA GLY A 25 -2.58 -21.53 12.59
C GLY A 25 -1.78 -21.53 13.89
N LEU A 26 -0.56 -22.08 13.85
CA LEU A 26 0.33 -22.18 15.03
C LEU A 26 0.90 -20.82 15.47
N PHE A 27 0.92 -19.81 14.58
CA PHE A 27 1.50 -18.49 14.82
C PHE A 27 0.71 -17.35 14.14
N PRO A 28 -0.36 -16.82 14.76
CA PRO A 28 -1.10 -15.68 14.22
C PRO A 28 -0.35 -14.35 14.47
N LEU A 29 0.89 -14.23 13.99
CA LEU A 29 1.72 -13.05 14.21
C LEU A 29 1.10 -11.78 13.61
N LEU A 30 0.72 -11.82 12.33
CA LEU A 30 0.13 -10.66 11.64
C LEU A 30 -1.27 -10.30 12.17
N PRO A 31 -2.18 -11.25 12.45
CA PRO A 31 -3.44 -10.94 13.13
C PRO A 31 -3.25 -10.36 14.55
N LEU A 32 -2.25 -10.82 15.29
CA LEU A 32 -1.91 -10.26 16.61
C LEU A 32 -1.41 -8.82 16.48
N VAL A 33 -0.48 -8.57 15.54
CA VAL A 33 0.03 -7.23 15.25
C VAL A 33 -1.12 -6.31 14.82
N ALA A 34 -1.99 -6.76 13.92
CA ALA A 34 -3.18 -6.02 13.50
C ALA A 34 -4.09 -5.65 14.69
N SER A 35 -4.33 -6.61 15.60
CA SER A 35 -5.15 -6.42 16.79
C SER A 35 -4.54 -5.40 17.76
N VAL A 36 -3.22 -5.49 17.99
CA VAL A 36 -2.48 -4.53 18.83
C VAL A 36 -2.52 -3.13 18.22
N LEU A 37 -2.31 -3.01 16.90
CA LEU A 37 -2.40 -1.74 16.19
C LEU A 37 -3.81 -1.14 16.27
N ALA A 38 -4.85 -1.95 16.05
CA ALA A 38 -6.25 -1.53 16.14
C ALA A 38 -6.59 -1.04 17.54
N ALA A 39 -6.21 -1.78 18.59
CA ALA A 39 -6.44 -1.40 19.98
C ALA A 39 -5.70 -0.10 20.35
N ALA A 40 -4.43 0.03 19.95
CA ALA A 40 -3.64 1.23 20.19
C ALA A 40 -4.25 2.46 19.49
N TYR A 41 -4.70 2.30 18.24
CA TYR A 41 -5.35 3.37 17.49
C TYR A 41 -6.70 3.76 18.11
N ALA A 42 -7.55 2.78 18.44
CA ALA A 42 -8.84 3.02 19.07
C ALA A 42 -8.69 3.72 20.43
N ALA A 43 -7.71 3.33 21.23
CA ALA A 43 -7.38 4.01 22.49
C ALA A 43 -6.96 5.47 22.25
N GLY A 44 -6.12 5.72 21.25
CA GLY A 44 -5.69 7.08 20.86
C GLY A 44 -6.85 7.96 20.39
N ALA A 45 -7.73 7.43 19.55
CA ALA A 45 -8.91 8.12 19.03
C ALA A 45 -9.92 8.42 20.16
N THR A 46 -10.22 7.41 20.99
CA THR A 46 -11.11 7.54 22.15
C THR A 46 -10.60 8.62 23.11
N ARG A 47 -9.30 8.64 23.39
CA ARG A 47 -8.69 9.66 24.25
C ARG A 47 -8.87 11.07 23.70
N LEU A 48 -8.75 11.28 22.39
CA LEU A 48 -9.00 12.59 21.77
C LEU A 48 -10.46 13.00 21.86
N TRP A 49 -11.39 12.08 21.62
CA TRP A 49 -12.82 12.34 21.75
C TRP A 49 -13.22 12.67 23.19
N MET A 50 -12.67 11.96 24.19
CA MET A 50 -12.87 12.26 25.61
C MET A 50 -12.33 13.65 25.98
N GLN A 51 -11.25 14.10 25.34
CA GLN A 51 -10.70 15.45 25.50
C GLN A 51 -11.43 16.53 24.68
N ARG A 52 -12.57 16.19 24.05
CA ARG A 52 -13.36 17.06 23.15
C ARG A 52 -12.53 17.63 21.98
N ARG A 53 -11.46 16.95 21.58
CA ARG A 53 -10.67 17.30 20.39
C ARG A 53 -11.31 16.66 19.16
N ARG A 54 -11.48 17.44 18.10
CA ARG A 54 -12.08 16.96 16.83
C ARG A 54 -11.13 15.95 16.16
N TRP A 55 -11.55 14.69 16.07
CA TRP A 55 -10.92 13.64 15.27
C TRP A 55 -11.94 13.04 14.30
N PRO A 56 -11.66 13.01 12.98
CA PRO A 56 -12.60 12.51 11.98
C PRO A 56 -12.84 11.00 12.12
N VAL A 57 -14.11 10.61 12.22
CA VAL A 57 -14.53 9.20 12.37
C VAL A 57 -14.11 8.36 11.15
N TRP A 58 -14.19 8.92 9.93
CA TRP A 58 -13.82 8.21 8.71
C TRP A 58 -12.36 7.72 8.73
N ARG A 59 -11.43 8.48 9.34
CA ARG A 59 -10.02 8.04 9.47
C ARG A 59 -9.89 6.83 10.38
N SER A 60 -10.69 6.81 11.44
CA SER A 60 -10.72 5.68 12.36
C SER A 60 -11.32 4.45 11.70
N ALA A 61 -12.38 4.64 10.91
CA ALA A 61 -12.98 3.57 10.12
C ALA A 61 -11.98 2.99 9.10
N CYS A 62 -11.28 3.83 8.31
CA CYS A 62 -10.26 3.37 7.36
C CYS A 62 -9.16 2.56 8.05
N PHE A 63 -8.62 3.05 9.17
CA PHE A 63 -7.55 2.36 9.89
C PHE A 63 -8.01 1.00 10.44
N LEU A 64 -9.18 0.97 11.09
CA LEU A 64 -9.73 -0.26 11.65
C LEU A 64 -10.10 -1.27 10.55
N LEU A 65 -10.61 -0.80 9.41
CA LEU A 65 -10.83 -1.65 8.23
C LEU A 65 -9.52 -2.21 7.67
N GLY A 66 -8.44 -1.41 7.64
CA GLY A 66 -7.11 -1.90 7.26
C GLY A 66 -6.58 -2.97 8.20
N CYS A 67 -6.72 -2.79 9.52
CA CYS A 67 -6.36 -3.81 10.51
C CYS A 67 -7.23 -5.08 10.38
N LEU A 68 -8.53 -4.91 10.15
CA LEU A 68 -9.44 -6.03 9.94
C LEU A 68 -9.07 -6.81 8.68
N ALA A 69 -8.81 -6.12 7.57
CA ALA A 69 -8.38 -6.73 6.32
C ALA A 69 -7.04 -7.47 6.49
N LEU A 70 -6.08 -6.90 7.23
CA LEU A 70 -4.82 -7.57 7.56
C LEU A 70 -5.05 -8.85 8.36
N ALA A 71 -5.84 -8.79 9.44
CA ALA A 71 -6.14 -9.95 10.27
C ALA A 71 -6.94 -11.02 9.51
N ALA A 72 -7.86 -10.61 8.64
CA ALA A 72 -8.67 -11.52 7.83
C ALA A 72 -7.81 -12.23 6.76
N THR A 73 -6.95 -11.48 6.08
CA THR A 73 -6.12 -12.02 4.98
C THR A 73 -5.08 -13.02 5.47
N THR A 74 -4.60 -12.85 6.72
CA THR A 74 -3.48 -13.62 7.30
C THR A 74 -3.90 -14.56 8.44
N GLY A 75 -5.20 -14.61 8.75
CA GLY A 75 -5.74 -15.39 9.88
C GLY A 75 -6.96 -16.25 9.56
N LEU A 76 -7.57 -16.07 8.40
CA LEU A 76 -8.64 -16.95 7.92
C LEU A 76 -8.06 -18.11 7.10
N GLY A 77 -8.91 -19.05 6.69
CA GLY A 77 -8.55 -20.18 5.83
C GLY A 77 -7.84 -19.76 4.55
N LEU A 78 -8.03 -18.52 4.11
CA LEU A 78 -7.24 -17.89 3.05
C LEU A 78 -5.72 -18.10 3.23
N GLU A 79 -5.21 -17.98 4.46
CA GLU A 79 -3.79 -18.19 4.79
C GLU A 79 -3.38 -19.64 4.53
N SER A 80 -4.18 -20.61 4.97
CA SER A 80 -3.91 -22.03 4.74
C SER A 80 -3.93 -22.40 3.25
N TYR A 81 -4.83 -21.79 2.47
CA TYR A 81 -4.84 -21.95 1.01
C TYR A 81 -3.69 -21.18 0.32
N GLY A 82 -3.16 -20.14 0.95
CA GLY A 82 -1.99 -19.39 0.52
C GLY A 82 -0.70 -20.22 0.47
N TYR A 83 -0.62 -21.33 1.22
CA TYR A 83 0.48 -22.31 1.10
C TYR A 83 0.25 -23.34 0.00
N ALA A 84 -0.97 -23.47 -0.51
CA ALA A 84 -1.36 -24.54 -1.42
C ALA A 84 -1.60 -24.07 -2.86
N LEU A 85 -2.12 -22.86 -3.05
CA LEU A 85 -2.50 -22.29 -4.34
C LEU A 85 -1.78 -20.97 -4.60
N LEU A 86 -1.15 -20.87 -5.76
CA LEU A 86 -0.47 -19.67 -6.22
C LEU A 86 -1.47 -18.52 -6.43
N SER A 87 -2.70 -18.81 -6.87
CA SER A 87 -3.76 -17.81 -7.02
C SER A 87 -4.15 -17.14 -5.70
N VAL A 88 -4.29 -17.94 -4.62
CA VAL A 88 -4.63 -17.44 -3.28
C VAL A 88 -3.45 -16.68 -2.70
N PHE A 89 -2.23 -17.21 -2.82
CA PHE A 89 -1.02 -16.51 -2.45
C PHE A 89 -0.90 -15.15 -3.14
N MET A 90 -1.16 -15.09 -4.45
CA MET A 90 -1.11 -13.85 -5.20
C MET A 90 -2.19 -12.87 -4.76
N PHE A 91 -3.40 -13.34 -4.49
CA PHE A 91 -4.46 -12.52 -3.89
C PHE A 91 -4.03 -11.91 -2.54
N GLN A 92 -3.39 -12.68 -1.68
CA GLN A 92 -2.87 -12.18 -0.39
C GLN A 92 -1.79 -11.12 -0.60
N GLN A 93 -0.81 -11.36 -1.48
CA GLN A 93 0.25 -10.39 -1.79
C GLN A 93 -0.32 -9.06 -2.28
N LEU A 94 -1.24 -9.10 -3.24
CA LEU A 94 -1.87 -7.90 -3.79
C LEU A 94 -2.69 -7.16 -2.73
N THR A 95 -3.38 -7.89 -1.86
CA THR A 95 -4.15 -7.31 -0.75
C THR A 95 -3.24 -6.62 0.27
N LEU A 96 -2.13 -7.26 0.64
CA LEU A 96 -1.13 -6.73 1.58
C LEU A 96 -0.39 -5.52 1.03
N MET A 97 -0.18 -5.45 -0.28
CA MET A 97 0.60 -4.39 -0.90
C MET A 97 -0.27 -3.21 -1.39
N MET A 98 -1.49 -3.47 -1.91
CA MET A 98 -2.30 -2.45 -2.58
C MET A 98 -3.57 -2.04 -1.81
N LEU A 99 -4.18 -2.94 -1.05
CA LEU A 99 -5.45 -2.64 -0.36
C LEU A 99 -5.21 -2.16 1.09
N ILE A 100 -4.47 -2.95 1.87
CA ILE A 100 -4.25 -2.70 3.29
C ILE A 100 -3.46 -1.40 3.54
N PRO A 101 -2.36 -1.11 2.82
CA PRO A 101 -1.53 0.06 3.14
C PRO A 101 -2.25 1.39 2.94
N PRO A 102 -3.00 1.64 1.85
CA PRO A 102 -3.83 2.84 1.71
C PRO A 102 -4.81 3.04 2.87
N LEU A 103 -5.50 1.97 3.31
CA LEU A 103 -6.43 2.03 4.43
C LEU A 103 -5.73 2.43 5.74
N LEU A 104 -4.56 1.84 6.01
CA LEU A 104 -3.75 2.16 7.19
C LEU A 104 -3.20 3.60 7.14
N VAL A 105 -2.69 4.05 5.99
CA VAL A 105 -2.08 5.39 5.84
C VAL A 105 -3.15 6.50 5.86
N LEU A 106 -4.32 6.28 5.24
CA LEU A 106 -5.45 7.22 5.30
C LEU A 106 -5.96 7.43 6.73
N GLY A 107 -5.76 6.44 7.60
CA GLY A 107 -5.99 6.54 9.03
C GLY A 107 -5.16 7.62 9.75
N SER A 108 -4.09 8.13 9.13
CA SER A 108 -3.14 9.10 9.72
C SER A 108 -2.65 8.70 11.12
N PRO A 109 -2.17 7.45 11.31
CA PRO A 109 -1.75 6.96 12.63
C PRO A 109 -0.60 7.78 13.20
N GLY A 110 0.25 8.39 12.36
CA GLY A 110 1.31 9.28 12.80
C GLY A 110 0.76 10.55 13.44
N THR A 111 -0.19 11.24 12.80
CA THR A 111 -0.85 12.40 13.41
C THR A 111 -1.60 12.03 14.69
N LEU A 112 -2.25 10.87 14.72
CA LEU A 112 -2.95 10.40 15.92
C LEU A 112 -1.96 10.18 17.07
N LEU A 113 -0.84 9.51 16.80
CA LEU A 113 0.23 9.29 17.77
C LEU A 113 0.75 10.62 18.31
N LEU A 114 1.04 11.59 17.44
CA LEU A 114 1.54 12.90 17.85
C LEU A 114 0.53 13.70 18.70
N ARG A 115 -0.78 13.57 18.41
CA ARG A 115 -1.84 14.31 19.12
C ARG A 115 -2.31 13.65 20.41
N ALA A 116 -2.30 12.31 20.47
CA ALA A 116 -2.81 11.55 21.61
C ALA A 116 -1.73 11.22 22.64
N THR A 117 -0.44 11.20 22.25
CA THR A 117 0.65 10.83 23.16
C THR A 117 0.95 11.97 24.15
N PRO A 118 1.01 11.70 25.47
CA PRO A 118 1.34 12.73 26.46
C PRO A 118 2.81 13.17 26.31
N HIS A 119 3.08 14.47 26.48
CA HIS A 119 4.44 15.03 26.43
C HIS A 119 5.33 14.70 27.65
N ARG A 120 4.89 13.80 28.54
CA ARG A 120 5.55 13.43 29.79
C ARG A 120 5.83 11.92 29.83
N GLY A 121 6.90 11.49 30.49
CA GLY A 121 7.27 10.07 30.64
C GLY A 121 7.61 9.37 29.32
N LEU A 122 7.16 8.11 29.18
CA LEU A 122 7.37 7.26 27.99
C LEU A 122 6.86 7.91 26.69
N GLY A 123 5.79 8.72 26.76
CA GLY A 123 5.27 9.43 25.59
C GLY A 123 6.27 10.42 24.98
N ARG A 124 7.18 10.98 25.78
CA ARG A 124 8.26 11.85 25.28
C ARG A 124 9.31 11.06 24.49
N ALA A 125 9.58 9.81 24.86
CA ALA A 125 10.49 8.94 24.12
C ALA A 125 9.89 8.53 22.77
N VAL A 126 8.61 8.17 22.73
CA VAL A 126 7.87 7.86 21.50
C VAL A 126 7.83 9.06 20.55
N LEU A 127 7.52 10.25 21.06
CA LEU A 127 7.54 11.48 20.24
C LEU A 127 8.95 11.80 19.72
N ARG A 128 10.00 11.60 20.54
CA ARG A 128 11.39 11.80 20.08
C ARG A 128 11.78 10.80 18.99
N ALA A 129 11.41 9.53 19.14
CA ALA A 129 11.67 8.51 18.12
C ALA A 129 10.94 8.83 16.81
N ALA A 130 9.67 9.23 16.88
CA ALA A 130 8.89 9.65 15.72
C ALA A 130 9.53 10.87 15.03
N HIS A 131 9.88 11.91 15.79
CA HIS A 131 10.55 13.10 15.24
C HIS A 131 11.96 12.79 14.69
N GLY A 132 12.68 11.84 15.29
CA GLY A 132 13.97 11.36 14.82
C GLY A 132 13.87 10.62 13.49
N GLY A 133 12.88 9.74 13.35
CA GLY A 133 12.56 9.07 12.08
C GLY A 133 12.20 10.07 10.97
N LEU A 134 11.36 11.06 11.30
CA LEU A 134 10.99 12.14 10.36
C LEU A 134 12.16 13.02 9.92
N ARG A 135 13.27 13.04 10.67
CA ARG A 135 14.49 13.80 10.34
C ARG A 135 15.60 12.92 9.79
N SER A 136 15.41 11.61 9.73
CA SER A 136 16.43 10.66 9.31
C SER A 136 16.65 10.73 7.80
N ARG A 137 17.92 10.83 7.40
CA ARG A 137 18.33 10.71 5.98
C ARG A 137 18.03 9.32 5.43
N ALA A 138 18.10 8.29 6.27
CA ALA A 138 17.76 6.93 5.89
C ALA A 138 16.27 6.80 5.55
N ALA A 139 15.38 7.36 6.39
CA ALA A 139 13.94 7.37 6.10
C ALA A 139 13.62 8.13 4.81
N ARG A 140 14.30 9.26 4.57
CA ARG A 140 14.19 10.00 3.31
C ARG A 140 14.65 9.19 2.09
N TRP A 141 15.70 8.38 2.22
CA TRP A 141 16.22 7.57 1.11
C TRP A 141 15.33 6.35 0.85
N VAL A 142 14.87 5.68 1.91
CA VAL A 142 13.96 4.51 1.79
C VAL A 142 12.60 4.91 1.24
N LEU A 143 12.08 6.08 1.59
CA LEU A 143 10.83 6.63 1.05
C LEU A 143 11.00 7.33 -0.31
N SER A 144 12.20 7.29 -0.91
CA SER A 144 12.44 7.84 -2.24
C SER A 144 11.94 6.85 -3.30
N PRO A 145 11.22 7.31 -4.34
CA PRO A 145 10.81 6.44 -5.45
C PRO A 145 12.02 5.79 -6.15
N TRP A 146 13.18 6.46 -6.14
CA TRP A 146 14.44 5.92 -6.65
C TRP A 146 14.97 4.69 -5.94
N PHE A 147 14.56 4.44 -4.69
CA PHE A 147 14.90 3.22 -3.96
C PHE A 147 13.76 2.22 -4.01
N ALA A 148 12.52 2.69 -3.80
CA ALA A 148 11.35 1.84 -3.76
C ALA A 148 11.10 1.13 -5.10
N LEU A 149 11.15 1.83 -6.24
CA LEU A 149 10.85 1.23 -7.55
C LEU A 149 11.87 0.15 -7.95
N PRO A 150 13.21 0.37 -7.90
CA PRO A 150 14.15 -0.68 -8.23
C PRO A 150 14.14 -1.84 -7.24
N LEU A 151 13.90 -1.58 -5.95
CA LEU A 151 13.79 -2.63 -4.94
C LEU A 151 12.57 -3.52 -5.21
N SER A 152 11.41 -2.93 -5.50
CA SER A 152 10.21 -3.66 -5.88
C SER A 152 10.44 -4.46 -7.16
N LEU A 153 11.07 -3.86 -8.17
CA LEU A 153 11.41 -4.56 -9.41
C LEU A 153 12.35 -5.75 -9.15
N ALA A 154 13.41 -5.55 -8.39
CA ALA A 154 14.35 -6.61 -8.03
C ALA A 154 13.67 -7.71 -7.21
N ALA A 155 12.74 -7.36 -6.32
CA ALA A 155 11.97 -8.33 -5.53
C ALA A 155 11.06 -9.16 -6.43
N TYR A 156 10.25 -8.55 -7.29
CA TYR A 156 9.35 -9.30 -8.19
C TYR A 156 10.11 -10.19 -9.17
N TYR A 157 11.07 -9.65 -9.90
CA TYR A 157 11.82 -10.43 -10.89
C TYR A 157 12.74 -11.45 -10.22
N GLY A 158 13.33 -11.11 -9.07
CA GLY A 158 14.13 -12.04 -8.27
C GLY A 158 13.32 -13.19 -7.70
N LEU A 159 12.12 -12.92 -7.17
CA LEU A 159 11.23 -13.95 -6.63
C LEU A 159 10.78 -14.93 -7.70
N TYR A 160 10.23 -14.42 -8.81
CA TYR A 160 9.53 -15.25 -9.78
C TYR A 160 10.39 -15.72 -10.96
N LEU A 161 11.39 -14.95 -11.42
CA LEU A 161 12.24 -15.36 -12.54
C LEU A 161 13.58 -15.96 -12.07
N ALA A 162 14.13 -15.51 -10.94
CA ALA A 162 15.39 -16.05 -10.43
C ALA A 162 15.20 -17.25 -9.46
N GLY A 163 13.97 -17.75 -9.31
CA GLY A 163 13.65 -18.93 -8.50
C GLY A 163 13.83 -18.73 -6.99
N LEU A 164 13.89 -17.49 -6.51
CA LEU A 164 14.03 -17.21 -5.08
C LEU A 164 12.74 -17.58 -4.32
N ALA A 165 11.58 -17.48 -4.97
CA ALA A 165 10.30 -17.88 -4.39
C ALA A 165 10.31 -19.34 -3.92
N ASP A 166 10.80 -20.28 -4.73
CA ASP A 166 10.86 -21.70 -4.37
C ASP A 166 11.74 -21.96 -3.14
N ARG A 167 12.80 -21.17 -2.95
CA ARG A 167 13.65 -21.31 -1.76
C ARG A 167 12.97 -20.79 -0.51
N ILE A 168 12.33 -19.63 -0.60
CA ILE A 168 11.71 -18.96 0.55
C ILE A 168 10.43 -19.67 0.97
N LEU A 169 9.61 -20.09 0.01
CA LEU A 169 8.30 -20.71 0.23
C LEU A 169 8.38 -22.17 0.67
N THR A 170 9.57 -22.72 0.90
CA THR A 170 9.75 -24.05 1.52
C THR A 170 9.48 -24.07 3.02
N THR A 171 9.41 -22.89 3.65
CA THR A 171 9.22 -22.75 5.11
C THR A 171 8.09 -21.80 5.44
N THR A 172 7.40 -22.04 6.57
CA THR A 172 6.35 -21.11 7.04
C THR A 172 6.93 -19.74 7.37
N ALA A 173 8.14 -19.70 7.94
CA ALA A 173 8.83 -18.45 8.24
C ALA A 173 9.13 -17.62 6.99
N GLY A 174 9.50 -18.26 5.88
CA GLY A 174 9.73 -17.58 4.60
C GLY A 174 8.45 -17.01 4.00
N HIS A 175 7.33 -17.72 4.11
CA HIS A 175 6.02 -17.21 3.69
C HIS A 175 5.66 -15.93 4.47
N ILE A 176 5.68 -15.98 5.80
CA ILE A 176 5.41 -14.83 6.66
C ILE A 176 6.39 -13.67 6.38
N ALA A 177 7.67 -13.98 6.10
CA ALA A 177 8.65 -12.97 5.74
C ALA A 177 8.27 -12.24 4.43
N LEU A 178 7.72 -12.95 3.44
CA LEU A 178 7.20 -12.34 2.22
C LEU A 178 5.97 -11.48 2.51
N GLU A 179 5.01 -11.96 3.30
CA GLU A 179 3.84 -11.16 3.68
C GLU A 179 4.24 -9.84 4.35
N VAL A 180 5.17 -9.90 5.30
CA VAL A 180 5.74 -8.72 5.97
C VAL A 180 6.46 -7.82 4.96
N ALA A 181 7.23 -8.39 4.04
CA ALA A 181 7.94 -7.64 3.02
C ALA A 181 6.98 -6.90 2.06
N PHE A 182 5.94 -7.58 1.56
CA PHE A 182 4.92 -6.97 0.69
C PHE A 182 4.10 -5.90 1.41
N LEU A 183 3.69 -6.16 2.65
CA LEU A 183 3.02 -5.15 3.48
C LEU A 183 3.92 -3.93 3.70
N THR A 184 5.21 -4.16 4.00
CA THR A 184 6.18 -3.08 4.20
C THR A 184 6.40 -2.28 2.92
N ALA A 185 6.59 -2.96 1.79
CA ALA A 185 6.75 -2.33 0.48
C ALA A 185 5.53 -1.46 0.12
N GLY A 186 4.33 -2.01 0.28
CA GLY A 186 3.09 -1.26 0.03
C GLY A 186 2.91 -0.05 0.96
N ILE A 187 3.30 -0.16 2.24
CA ILE A 187 3.32 0.98 3.17
C ILE A 187 4.34 2.04 2.72
N LEU A 188 5.56 1.62 2.36
CA LEU A 188 6.61 2.53 1.89
C LEU A 188 6.20 3.27 0.62
N PHE A 189 5.49 2.61 -0.30
CA PHE A 189 4.95 3.22 -1.51
C PHE A 189 3.77 4.17 -1.20
N THR A 190 2.86 3.73 -0.33
CA THR A 190 1.64 4.49 -0.01
C THR A 190 1.95 5.78 0.75
N ILE A 191 2.96 5.80 1.62
CA ILE A 191 3.28 6.95 2.47
C ILE A 191 3.53 8.22 1.62
N PRO A 192 4.50 8.30 0.69
CA PRO A 192 4.75 9.51 -0.11
C PRO A 192 3.54 9.98 -0.94
N VAL A 193 2.71 9.04 -1.36
CA VAL A 193 1.55 9.27 -2.25
C VAL A 193 0.34 9.79 -1.47
N LEU A 194 -0.12 9.06 -0.46
CA LEU A 194 -1.40 9.28 0.21
C LEU A 194 -1.32 10.00 1.55
N THR A 195 -0.15 10.00 2.20
CA THR A 195 -0.08 10.48 3.58
C THR A 195 -0.48 11.94 3.73
N SER A 196 -1.25 12.21 4.77
CA SER A 196 -1.48 13.57 5.27
C SER A 196 -0.57 13.91 6.45
N ASP A 197 0.20 12.93 6.94
CA ASP A 197 1.13 13.09 8.05
C ASP A 197 2.38 13.87 7.59
N PRO A 198 3.08 14.53 8.53
CA PRO A 198 4.40 15.10 8.21
C PRO A 198 5.33 13.97 7.77
N VAL A 199 5.96 14.12 6.61
CA VAL A 199 6.93 13.16 6.07
C VAL A 199 8.20 13.87 5.58
N PRO A 200 9.35 13.19 5.63
CA PRO A 200 10.65 13.78 5.23
C PRO A 200 10.74 14.11 3.74
N VAL A 201 9.97 13.41 2.90
CA VAL A 201 9.93 13.62 1.45
C VAL A 201 8.49 13.87 1.04
N ARG A 202 8.28 14.94 0.27
CA ARG A 202 6.99 15.24 -0.36
C ARG A 202 7.18 15.23 -1.87
N LEU A 203 6.55 14.27 -2.52
CA LEU A 203 6.45 14.25 -3.97
C LEU A 203 5.51 15.37 -4.44
N THR A 204 5.81 15.94 -5.60
CA THR A 204 4.87 16.83 -6.30
C THR A 204 3.65 16.02 -6.73
N HIS A 205 2.52 16.67 -7.00
CA HIS A 205 1.31 15.97 -7.48
C HIS A 205 1.58 15.20 -8.78
N ALA A 206 2.35 15.78 -9.71
CA ALA A 206 2.81 15.11 -10.92
C ALA A 206 3.75 13.93 -10.60
N GLY A 207 4.69 14.10 -9.66
CA GLY A 207 5.58 13.01 -9.23
C GLY A 207 4.82 11.81 -8.65
N ARG A 208 3.76 12.05 -7.87
CA ARG A 208 2.87 10.99 -7.36
C ARG A 208 2.14 10.27 -8.48
N ALA A 209 1.63 11.01 -9.47
CA ALA A 209 0.93 10.41 -10.60
C ALA A 209 1.86 9.51 -11.44
N VAL A 210 3.09 9.96 -11.69
CA VAL A 210 4.11 9.17 -12.39
C VAL A 210 4.49 7.92 -11.59
N ASP A 211 4.65 8.05 -10.27
CA ASP A 211 5.01 6.93 -9.39
C ASP A 211 3.91 5.84 -9.39
N ILE A 212 2.65 6.25 -9.23
CA ILE A 212 1.47 5.35 -9.33
C ILE A 212 1.41 4.68 -10.70
N PHE A 213 1.59 5.45 -11.77
CA PHE A 213 1.52 4.92 -13.13
C PHE A 213 2.66 3.94 -13.43
N ALA A 214 3.88 4.25 -12.99
CA ALA A 214 5.04 3.39 -13.16
C ALA A 214 4.85 2.06 -12.42
N GLU A 215 4.37 2.11 -11.18
CA GLU A 215 4.07 0.90 -10.42
C GLU A 215 2.94 0.09 -11.07
N ALA A 216 1.84 0.73 -11.47
CA ALA A 216 0.73 0.07 -12.13
C ALA A 216 1.17 -0.67 -13.40
N ALA A 217 1.98 -0.01 -14.25
CA ALA A 217 2.52 -0.64 -15.45
C ALA A 217 3.34 -1.89 -15.12
N LEU A 218 4.23 -1.83 -14.12
CA LEU A 218 5.05 -2.98 -13.70
C LEU A 218 4.19 -4.19 -13.28
N HIS A 219 3.10 -3.96 -12.54
CA HIS A 219 2.21 -5.03 -12.10
C HIS A 219 1.42 -5.65 -13.25
N VAL A 220 0.92 -4.82 -14.17
CA VAL A 220 0.19 -5.29 -15.35
C VAL A 220 1.08 -6.19 -16.21
N PHE A 221 2.32 -5.76 -16.48
CA PHE A 221 3.27 -6.59 -17.24
C PHE A 221 3.60 -7.90 -16.52
N PHE A 222 3.81 -7.84 -15.21
CA PHE A 222 4.05 -9.04 -14.41
C PHE A 222 2.86 -10.01 -14.43
N GLY A 223 1.63 -9.52 -14.28
CA GLY A 223 0.42 -10.34 -14.34
C GLY A 223 0.24 -11.02 -15.71
N VAL A 224 0.49 -10.29 -16.80
CA VAL A 224 0.47 -10.84 -18.16
C VAL A 224 1.55 -11.92 -18.34
N LEU A 225 2.77 -11.69 -17.84
CA LEU A 225 3.85 -12.68 -17.89
C LEU A 225 3.43 -13.98 -17.20
N LEU A 226 2.84 -13.88 -16.00
CA LEU A 226 2.36 -15.04 -15.24
C LEU A 226 1.23 -15.77 -15.97
N MET A 227 0.32 -15.02 -16.61
CA MET A 227 -0.81 -15.58 -17.37
C MET A 227 -0.37 -16.26 -18.68
N MET A 228 0.67 -15.75 -19.34
CA MET A 228 1.18 -16.28 -20.60
C MET A 228 2.22 -17.39 -20.43
N ALA A 229 2.81 -17.54 -19.24
CA ALA A 229 3.79 -18.58 -18.96
C ALA A 229 3.18 -19.97 -19.16
N THR A 230 3.88 -20.79 -19.96
CA THR A 230 3.49 -22.18 -20.28
C THR A 230 4.07 -23.20 -19.29
N THR A 231 5.01 -22.77 -18.45
CA THR A 231 5.64 -23.57 -17.40
C THR A 231 5.26 -23.02 -16.03
N VAL A 232 5.27 -23.89 -15.02
CA VAL A 232 5.11 -23.48 -13.62
C VAL A 232 6.32 -22.64 -13.23
N LEU A 233 6.07 -21.40 -12.79
CA LEU A 233 7.11 -20.44 -12.40
C LEU A 233 7.54 -20.60 -10.93
N VAL A 234 6.68 -21.18 -10.10
CA VAL A 234 6.94 -21.44 -8.67
C VAL A 234 6.55 -22.89 -8.36
N ASP A 235 7.54 -23.78 -8.39
CA ASP A 235 7.35 -25.22 -8.20
C ASP A 235 6.86 -25.56 -6.79
N ALA A 236 7.12 -24.71 -5.79
CA ALA A 236 6.62 -24.91 -4.42
C ALA A 236 5.09 -25.14 -4.34
N PHE A 237 4.32 -24.60 -5.29
CA PHE A 237 2.87 -24.75 -5.36
C PHE A 237 2.40 -25.94 -6.21
N SER A 238 3.27 -26.59 -6.97
CA SER A 238 2.87 -27.64 -7.93
C SER A 238 2.28 -28.87 -7.22
N ALA A 239 3.02 -29.46 -6.28
CA ALA A 239 2.59 -30.64 -5.54
C ALA A 239 1.38 -30.39 -4.63
N PRO A 240 1.28 -29.27 -3.88
CA PRO A 240 0.07 -28.93 -3.13
C PRO A 240 -1.16 -28.72 -4.02
N THR A 241 -1.04 -28.01 -5.14
CA THR A 241 -2.16 -27.75 -6.06
C THR A 241 -2.70 -29.05 -6.67
N ILE A 242 -1.81 -29.95 -7.11
CA ILE A 242 -2.19 -31.27 -7.62
C ILE A 242 -2.88 -32.10 -6.54
N ALA A 243 -2.43 -32.01 -5.28
CA ALA A 243 -3.05 -32.73 -4.16
C ALA A 243 -4.47 -32.26 -3.85
N LEU A 244 -4.84 -31.04 -4.24
CA LEU A 244 -6.21 -30.51 -4.18
C LEU A 244 -7.07 -30.90 -5.40
N GLY A 245 -6.49 -31.62 -6.36
CA GLY A 245 -7.17 -32.02 -7.60
C GLY A 245 -7.26 -30.91 -8.65
N LEU A 246 -6.42 -29.87 -8.54
CA LEU A 246 -6.39 -28.71 -9.44
C LEU A 246 -5.15 -28.75 -10.35
N ASP A 247 -5.24 -28.10 -11.51
CA ASP A 247 -4.12 -27.94 -12.44
C ASP A 247 -3.25 -26.72 -12.03
N PRO A 248 -1.95 -26.91 -11.73
CA PRO A 248 -1.05 -25.80 -11.38
C PRO A 248 -0.95 -24.71 -12.44
N ILE A 249 -1.02 -25.06 -13.74
CA ILE A 249 -0.95 -24.05 -14.81
C ILE A 249 -2.23 -23.23 -14.86
N ALA A 250 -3.40 -23.86 -14.70
CA ALA A 250 -4.67 -23.14 -14.58
C ALA A 250 -4.68 -22.19 -13.37
N ASP A 251 -4.16 -22.64 -12.21
CA ASP A 251 -4.06 -21.81 -11.01
C ASP A 251 -3.10 -20.63 -11.20
N GLN A 252 -1.96 -20.84 -11.86
CA GLN A 252 -1.01 -19.78 -12.23
C GLN A 252 -1.64 -18.74 -13.17
N ARG A 253 -2.44 -19.18 -14.15
CA ARG A 253 -3.17 -18.26 -15.04
C ARG A 253 -4.17 -17.41 -14.26
N LEU A 254 -4.87 -18.00 -13.30
CA LEU A 254 -5.75 -17.27 -12.40
C LEU A 254 -4.99 -16.26 -11.55
N ALA A 255 -3.82 -16.64 -11.02
CA ALA A 255 -2.92 -15.74 -10.29
C ALA A 255 -2.50 -14.53 -11.15
N GLY A 256 -2.14 -14.76 -12.42
CA GLY A 256 -1.82 -13.69 -13.38
C GLY A 256 -3.01 -12.79 -13.69
N GLY A 257 -4.20 -13.37 -13.86
CA GLY A 257 -5.45 -12.63 -14.04
C GLY A 257 -5.83 -11.77 -12.83
N LEU A 258 -5.58 -12.26 -11.61
CA LEU A 258 -5.75 -11.50 -10.37
C LEU A 258 -4.75 -10.34 -10.30
N ALA A 259 -3.46 -10.58 -10.57
CA ALA A 259 -2.45 -9.52 -10.61
C ALA A 259 -2.80 -8.41 -11.61
N TRP A 260 -3.39 -8.78 -12.75
CA TRP A 260 -3.88 -7.79 -13.72
C TRP A 260 -5.14 -7.05 -13.26
N SER A 261 -6.19 -7.76 -12.83
CA SER A 261 -7.51 -7.15 -12.58
C SER A 261 -7.64 -6.49 -11.19
N TYR A 262 -7.09 -7.11 -10.15
CA TYR A 262 -7.20 -6.62 -8.77
C TYR A 262 -6.42 -5.33 -8.57
N GLY A 263 -5.28 -5.17 -9.24
CA GLY A 263 -4.43 -3.99 -9.12
C GLY A 263 -5.08 -2.70 -9.64
N GLU A 264 -5.94 -2.79 -10.66
CA GLU A 264 -6.52 -1.63 -11.33
C GLU A 264 -7.46 -0.82 -10.43
N ALA A 265 -8.38 -1.49 -9.71
CA ALA A 265 -9.40 -0.77 -8.94
C ALA A 265 -8.83 0.09 -7.79
N PRO A 266 -7.94 -0.42 -6.91
CA PRO A 266 -7.28 0.41 -5.90
C PRO A 266 -6.43 1.52 -6.53
N THR A 267 -5.68 1.21 -7.59
CA THR A 267 -4.81 2.17 -8.29
C THR A 267 -5.62 3.34 -8.84
N LEU A 268 -6.73 3.05 -9.53
CA LEU A 268 -7.63 4.08 -10.07
C LEU A 268 -8.24 4.94 -8.98
N LEU A 269 -8.66 4.36 -7.85
CA LEU A 269 -9.16 5.13 -6.70
C LEU A 269 -8.11 6.07 -6.12
N VAL A 270 -6.86 5.61 -5.97
CA VAL A 270 -5.75 6.43 -5.49
C VAL A 270 -5.42 7.53 -6.50
N LEU A 271 -5.37 7.22 -7.78
CA LEU A 271 -5.13 8.20 -8.84
C LEU A 271 -6.21 9.29 -8.87
N LEU A 272 -7.49 8.90 -8.82
CA LEU A 272 -8.61 9.83 -8.74
C LEU A 272 -8.50 10.74 -7.51
N TYR A 273 -8.12 10.18 -6.36
CA TYR A 273 -7.89 10.97 -5.15
C TYR A 273 -6.74 11.98 -5.32
N VAL A 274 -5.60 11.56 -5.89
CA VAL A 274 -4.44 12.44 -6.12
C VAL A 274 -4.79 13.54 -7.13
N MET A 275 -5.46 13.20 -8.23
CA MET A 275 -5.90 14.18 -9.24
C MET A 275 -6.91 15.17 -8.66
N HIS A 276 -7.89 14.69 -7.90
CA HIS A 276 -8.86 15.55 -7.22
C HIS A 276 -8.16 16.53 -6.27
N ARG A 277 -7.19 16.05 -5.49
CA ARG A 277 -6.40 16.87 -4.58
C ARG A 277 -5.54 17.89 -5.33
N TRP A 278 -4.92 17.48 -6.43
CA TRP A 278 -4.14 18.39 -7.28
C TRP A 278 -5.02 19.51 -7.83
N PHE A 279 -6.16 19.17 -8.43
CA PHE A 279 -7.10 20.16 -8.97
C PHE A 279 -7.57 21.17 -7.92
N ARG A 280 -7.90 20.70 -6.71
CA ARG A 280 -8.28 21.59 -5.60
C ARG A 280 -7.16 22.51 -5.15
N ASP A 281 -5.95 21.98 -4.98
CA ASP A 281 -4.79 22.76 -4.53
C ASP A 281 -4.42 23.81 -5.59
N ASP A 282 -4.49 23.45 -6.87
CA ASP A 282 -4.19 24.34 -7.98
C ASP A 282 -5.23 25.46 -8.12
N THR A 283 -6.52 25.13 -8.05
CA THR A 283 -7.62 26.11 -8.04
C THR A 283 -7.49 27.10 -6.88
N ALA A 284 -7.16 26.60 -5.68
CA ALA A 284 -6.99 27.46 -4.50
C ALA A 284 -5.78 28.39 -4.64
N ARG A 285 -4.68 27.92 -5.24
CA ARG A 285 -3.48 28.72 -5.53
C ARG A 285 -3.76 29.77 -6.59
N ALA A 286 -4.40 29.41 -7.69
CA ALA A 286 -4.80 30.34 -8.75
C ALA A 286 -5.72 31.44 -8.20
N ALA A 287 -6.71 31.08 -7.38
CA ALA A 287 -7.59 32.05 -6.73
C ALA A 287 -6.85 32.96 -5.73
N ALA A 288 -5.84 32.44 -5.03
CA ALA A 288 -5.01 33.25 -4.14
C ALA A 288 -4.07 34.19 -4.91
N ALA A 289 -3.50 33.73 -6.02
CA ALA A 289 -2.68 34.56 -6.92
C ALA A 289 -3.51 35.68 -7.55
N GLY A 290 -4.72 35.40 -8.02
CA GLY A 290 -5.65 36.42 -8.53
C GLY A 290 -5.98 37.49 -7.49
N ARG A 291 -6.33 37.10 -6.26
CA ARG A 291 -6.55 38.08 -5.17
C ARG A 291 -5.32 38.92 -4.83
N TYR A 292 -4.12 38.35 -4.98
CA TYR A 292 -2.88 39.09 -4.75
C TYR A 292 -2.63 40.10 -5.86
N ALA A 293 -2.81 39.70 -7.12
CA ALA A 293 -2.72 40.56 -8.29
C ALA A 293 -3.76 41.70 -8.26
N ASP A 294 -5.01 41.42 -7.87
CA ASP A 294 -6.05 42.46 -7.72
C ASP A 294 -5.66 43.52 -6.67
N ALA A 295 -4.93 43.11 -5.63
CA ALA A 295 -4.55 43.98 -4.51
C ALA A 295 -3.21 44.72 -4.72
N HIS A 296 -2.26 44.15 -5.47
CA HIS A 296 -0.89 44.66 -5.60
C HIS A 296 -0.48 44.97 -7.05
N GLY A 297 -1.36 44.72 -8.02
CA GLY A 297 -1.03 44.72 -9.45
C GLY A 297 -0.27 43.45 -9.87
N ASP A 298 -0.20 43.20 -11.17
CA ASP A 298 0.60 42.12 -11.75
C ASP A 298 1.58 42.72 -12.79
N PRO A 299 2.81 43.06 -12.37
CA PRO A 299 3.78 43.73 -13.23
C PRO A 299 4.16 42.92 -14.48
N GLU A 300 4.07 41.60 -14.40
CA GLU A 300 4.43 40.69 -15.49
C GLU A 300 3.31 40.67 -16.54
N LEU A 301 2.06 40.62 -16.10
CA LEU A 301 0.87 40.77 -16.94
C LEU A 301 0.77 42.16 -17.56
N ASP A 302 1.08 43.21 -16.81
CA ASP A 302 1.10 44.60 -17.29
C ASP A 302 2.18 44.81 -18.36
N ALA A 303 3.39 44.27 -18.14
CA ALA A 303 4.48 44.30 -19.12
C ALA A 303 4.13 43.50 -20.38
N TYR A 304 3.46 42.36 -20.24
CA TYR A 304 3.00 41.55 -21.36
C TYR A 304 1.90 42.25 -22.18
N ASN A 305 0.92 42.86 -21.52
CA ASN A 305 -0.11 43.67 -22.17
C ASN A 305 0.50 44.86 -22.93
N ALA A 306 1.52 45.51 -22.35
CA ALA A 306 2.26 46.58 -23.00
C ALA A 306 3.07 46.08 -24.22
N TYR A 307 3.57 44.84 -24.19
CA TYR A 307 4.22 44.22 -25.35
C TYR A 307 3.22 43.90 -26.47
N LEU A 308 2.07 43.30 -26.16
CA LEU A 308 1.01 43.03 -27.15
C LEU A 308 0.49 44.31 -27.80
N THR A 309 0.35 45.38 -27.02
CA THR A 309 -0.07 46.69 -27.53
C THR A 309 0.94 47.25 -28.53
N ARG A 310 2.25 47.08 -28.27
CA ARG A 310 3.31 47.50 -29.22
C ARG A 310 3.27 46.70 -30.52
N LEU A 311 3.01 45.39 -30.46
CA LEU A 311 2.87 44.58 -31.67
C LEU A 311 1.68 45.06 -32.53
N GLY A 312 0.52 45.31 -31.92
CA GLY A 312 -0.67 45.79 -32.63
C GLY A 312 -0.52 47.18 -33.26
N GLN A 313 0.38 48.02 -32.74
CA GLN A 313 0.69 49.35 -33.30
C GLN A 313 1.69 49.32 -34.45
N THR A 314 2.40 48.19 -34.65
CA THR A 314 3.42 48.08 -35.71
C THR A 314 2.81 47.60 -37.04
N ASP A 315 1.56 47.11 -37.03
CA ASP A 315 0.82 46.59 -38.19
C ASP A 315 -0.17 47.61 -38.82
N THR A 316 -0.09 48.89 -38.44
CA THR A 316 -0.85 50.02 -39.05
C THR A 316 0.10 51.09 -39.57
#